data_AF-A0A934ZRN3-F1
#
_entry.id   AF-A0A934ZRN3-F1
#
_cell.length_a   1.000
_cell.length_b   1.000
_cell.length_c   1.000
_cell.angle_alpha   90.00
_cell.angle_beta   90.00
_cell.angle_gamma   90.00
#
_symmetry.space_group_name_H-M   'P 1'
#
loop_
_entity.id
_entity.type
_entity.pdbx_description
1 polymer ?
#
loop_
_entity_poly.entity_id
_entity_poly.type
_entity_poly.pdbx_seq_one_letter_code
_entity_poly.pdbx_strand_id
1 'polypeptide(L)' 'MDTLHLHGLVHQAVLAAGLELAQYDIYAAGPPAMIEAIRADFPRAGALSDRLFFDSFDYAPR' A
#
# COMPACT_ATOMS: atom_id res chain seq x y z
N MET A 1 -12.38 -10.46 -18.09
CA MET A 1 -11.57 -10.30 -16.87
C MET A 1 -12.47 -9.66 -15.86
N ASP A 2 -13.03 -10.46 -14.94
CA ASP A 2 -13.77 -9.89 -13.80
C ASP A 2 -12.77 -9.13 -12.96
N THR A 3 -12.91 -7.81 -12.91
CA THR A 3 -12.19 -7.00 -11.95
C THR A 3 -12.75 -7.35 -10.59
N LEU A 4 -12.05 -8.18 -9.82
CA LEU A 4 -12.34 -8.39 -8.40
C LEU A 4 -12.42 -7.01 -7.74
N HIS A 5 -13.64 -6.57 -7.42
CA HIS A 5 -13.82 -5.33 -6.69
C HIS A 5 -13.39 -5.62 -5.25
N LEU A 6 -12.17 -5.24 -4.92
CA LEU A 6 -11.65 -5.38 -3.57
C LEU A 6 -12.24 -4.25 -2.70
N HIS A 7 -12.70 -4.61 -1.51
CA HIS A 7 -13.33 -3.70 -0.56
C HIS A 7 -12.51 -3.62 0.74
N GLY A 8 -12.74 -2.58 1.54
CA GLY A 8 -12.05 -2.35 2.81
C GLY A 8 -10.88 -1.38 2.69
N LEU A 9 -9.94 -1.44 3.65
CA LEU A 9 -8.74 -0.60 3.61
C LEU A 9 -7.80 -1.09 2.50
N VAL A 10 -7.30 -0.17 1.69
CA VAL A 10 -6.56 -0.51 0.46
C VAL A 10 -5.33 -1.40 0.73
N HIS A 11 -4.60 -1.18 1.82
CA HIS A 11 -3.44 -2.01 2.17
C HIS A 11 -3.84 -3.46 2.47
N GLN A 12 -4.98 -3.68 3.11
CA GLN A 12 -5.51 -5.03 3.39
C GLN A 12 -6.03 -5.69 2.13
N ALA A 13 -6.72 -4.94 1.28
CA ALA A 13 -7.22 -5.41 0.00
C ALA A 13 -6.09 -5.91 -0.92
N VAL A 14 -4.99 -5.16 -1.01
CA VAL A 14 -3.80 -5.56 -1.79
C VAL A 14 -3.19 -6.86 -1.25
N LEU A 15 -3.05 -7.00 0.07
CA LEU A 15 -2.52 -8.22 0.67
C LEU A 15 -3.44 -9.43 0.46
N ALA A 16 -4.76 -9.22 0.51
CA ALA A 16 -5.75 -10.27 0.26
C ALA A 16 -5.79 -10.73 -1.20
N ALA A 17 -5.26 -9.95 -2.14
CA ALA A 17 -5.22 -10.30 -3.56
C ALA A 17 -4.18 -11.40 -3.89
N GLY A 18 -3.33 -11.81 -2.93
CA GLY A 18 -2.38 -12.90 -3.11
C GLY A 18 -1.21 -12.57 -4.06
N LEU A 19 -0.85 -11.29 -4.18
CA LEU A 19 0.24 -10.83 -5.02
C LEU A 19 1.60 -11.12 -4.37
N GLU A 20 2.58 -11.54 -5.17
CA GLU A 20 3.98 -11.58 -4.74
C GLU A 20 4.59 -10.17 -4.80
N LEU A 21 4.48 -9.42 -3.69
CA LEU A 21 4.87 -8.01 -3.65
C LEU A 21 6.34 -7.74 -4.03
N ALA A 22 7.23 -8.71 -3.87
CA ALA A 22 8.64 -8.61 -4.27
C ALA A 22 8.83 -8.40 -5.79
N GLN A 23 7.83 -8.70 -6.60
CA GLN A 23 7.89 -8.53 -8.06
C GLN A 23 7.57 -7.10 -8.51
N TYR A 24 7.19 -6.21 -7.60
CA TYR A 24 6.70 -4.86 -7.93
C TYR A 24 7.55 -3.78 -7.28
N ASP A 25 7.71 -2.67 -8.01
CA ASP A 25 7.99 -1.38 -7.42
C ASP A 25 6.67 -0.77 -6.96
N ILE A 26 6.56 -0.44 -5.68
CA ILE A 26 5.30 -0.01 -5.05
C ILE A 26 5.37 1.49 -4.81
N TYR A 27 4.37 2.19 -5.33
CA TYR A 27 4.20 3.64 -5.14
C TYR A 27 2.89 3.89 -4.39
N ALA A 28 2.98 4.54 -3.24
CA ALA A 28 1.81 4.84 -2.40
C ALA A 28 1.72 6.33 -2.08
N ALA A 29 0.55 6.94 -2.28
CA ALA A 29 0.34 8.35 -1.94
C ALA A 29 -1.04 8.54 -1.28
N GLY A 30 -1.09 9.24 -0.15
CA GLY A 30 -2.36 9.52 0.52
C GLY A 30 -2.23 9.89 2.01
N PRO A 31 -3.29 9.68 2.82
CA PRO A 31 -3.31 10.11 4.21
C PRO A 31 -2.23 9.42 5.07
N PRO A 32 -1.68 10.09 6.10
CA PRO A 32 -0.59 9.53 6.92
C PRO A 32 -0.89 8.14 7.47
N ALA A 33 -2.11 7.92 7.98
CA ALA A 33 -2.50 6.62 8.53
C ALA A 33 -2.46 5.48 7.49
N MET A 34 -2.76 5.77 6.23
CA MET A 34 -2.68 4.78 5.15
C MET A 34 -1.23 4.48 4.79
N ILE A 35 -0.40 5.52 4.68
CA ILE A 35 1.03 5.37 4.35
C ILE A 35 1.76 4.59 5.44
N GLU A 36 1.50 4.89 6.72
CA GLU A 36 2.11 4.16 7.83
C GLU A 36 1.69 2.68 7.84
N ALA A 37 0.42 2.37 7.55
CA ALA A 37 -0.03 0.98 7.42
C ALA A 37 0.68 0.24 6.28
N ILE A 38 0.83 0.87 5.11
CA ILE A 38 1.55 0.31 3.96
C ILE A 38 3.02 0.05 4.30
N ARG A 39 3.70 1.04 4.92
CA ARG A 39 5.12 0.95 5.31
C ARG A 39 5.37 -0.16 6.33
N ALA A 40 4.41 -0.44 7.20
CA ALA A 40 4.52 -1.51 8.18
C ALA A 40 4.20 -2.89 7.58
N ASP A 41 3.11 -3.01 6.84
CA ASP A 41 2.55 -4.31 6.48
C ASP A 41 3.15 -4.90 5.20
N PHE A 42 3.45 -4.08 4.20
CA PHE A 42 3.91 -4.59 2.91
C PHE A 42 5.29 -5.26 3.00
N PRO A 43 6.29 -4.72 3.72
CA PRO A 43 7.55 -5.43 3.93
C PRO A 43 7.39 -6.74 4.71
N ARG A 44 6.46 -6.80 5.67
CA ARG A 44 6.13 -8.05 6.38
C ARG A 44 5.52 -9.10 5.47
N ALA A 45 4.85 -8.66 4.40
CA ALA A 45 4.30 -9.50 3.34
C ALA A 45 5.27 -9.73 2.16
N GLY A 46 6.53 -9.32 2.28
CA GLY A 46 7.59 -9.62 1.30
C GLY A 46 7.86 -8.53 0.27
N ALA A 47 7.27 -7.33 0.39
CA ALA A 47 7.69 -6.20 -0.43
C ALA A 47 9.14 -5.81 -0.11
N LEU A 48 9.91 -5.46 -1.14
CA LEU A 48 11.28 -5.00 -0.97
C LEU A 48 11.28 -3.53 -0.56
N SER A 49 11.86 -3.22 0.61
CA SER A 49 11.82 -1.86 1.17
C SER A 49 12.52 -0.80 0.31
N ASP A 50 13.54 -1.20 -0.45
CA ASP A 50 14.25 -0.34 -1.42
C ASP A 50 13.45 -0.08 -2.70
N ARG A 51 12.28 -0.71 -2.83
CA ARG A 51 11.32 -0.56 -3.93
C ARG A 51 9.94 -0.10 -3.46
N LEU A 52 9.83 0.33 -2.20
CA LEU A 52 8.62 0.92 -1.63
C LEU A 52 8.80 2.44 -1.51
N PHE A 53 8.17 3.16 -2.42
CA PHE A 53 8.18 4.62 -2.50
C PHE A 53 6.83 5.16 -1.99
N PHE A 54 6.87 6.23 -1.21
CA PHE A 54 5.65 6.79 -0.66
C PHE A 54 5.69 8.30 -0.48
N ASP A 55 4.51 8.92 -0.54
CA ASP A 55 4.29 10.32 -0.22
C ASP A 55 3.07 10.45 0.71
N SER A 56 3.23 11.19 1.80
CA SER A 56 2.19 11.37 2.82
C SER A 56 1.67 12.78 2.74
N PHE A 57 0.38 12.92 2.45
CA PHE A 57 -0.25 14.23 2.36
C PHE A 57 -0.98 14.56 3.66
N ASP A 58 -0.49 15.57 4.35
CA ASP A 58 -1.23 16.17 5.46
C ASP A 58 -2.33 17.11 4.95
N TYR A 59 -3.38 17.25 5.75
CA TYR A 59 -4.34 18.31 5.53
C TYR A 59 -3.64 19.65 5.70
N ALA A 60 -3.75 20.52 4.69
CA ALA A 60 -3.30 21.89 4.84
C ALA A 60 -4.04 22.54 6.02
N PRO A 61 -3.33 23.23 6.93
CA PRO A 61 -3.99 24.01 7.96
C PRO A 61 -4.94 25.02 7.30
N ARG A 62 -6.12 25.17 7.89
CA ARG A 62 -7.13 26.15 7.44
C ARG A 62 -6.70 27.57 7.75
#